data_AF-A0A949EU00-F1
#
_entry.id   AF-A0A949EU00-F1
#
_cell.length_a   1.000
_cell.length_b   1.000
_cell.length_c   1.000
_cell.angle_alpha   90.00
_cell.angle_beta   90.00
_cell.angle_gamma   90.00
#
_symmetry.space_group_name_H-M   'P 1'
#
loop_
_entity.id
_entity.type
_entity.pdbx_description
1 polymer ?
#
loop_
_entity_poly.entity_id
_entity_poly.type
_entity_poly.pdbx_seq_one_letter_code
_entity_poly.pdbx_strand_id
1 'polypeptide(L)'
;VAFAYYSWLDSRRPQSPAASEQKYKMPAETSAKKPALDAKKHYDRGRVFYEKGHLRDAKRLYGEALKIDPGYVDALNNLAVIYMHEKNFSAAQRNLEKAIRLKPADVDPYYNLACVFAIKGEISKSLSHLKKAVSMDRSVRQWAQKDADLNNVRGAPEFKDIIR
;
A
#
# COMPACT_ATOMS: atom_id res chain seq x y z
N VAL A 1 21.09 -53.24 52.61
CA VAL A 1 20.39 -51.96 52.34
C VAL A 1 21.46 -50.98 51.84
N ALA A 2 21.23 -50.41 50.65
CA ALA A 2 22.26 -50.03 49.67
C ALA A 2 23.19 -48.85 50.06
N PHE A 3 24.50 -49.13 49.98
CA PHE A 3 25.62 -48.40 49.33
C PHE A 3 25.68 -46.86 49.44
N ALA A 4 26.55 -46.30 50.28
CA ALA A 4 27.99 -46.01 50.04
C ALA A 4 28.24 -44.59 49.48
N TYR A 5 28.52 -43.65 50.40
CA TYR A 5 29.14 -42.36 50.12
C TYR A 5 30.64 -42.58 49.85
N TYR A 6 31.12 -42.14 48.69
CA TYR A 6 32.55 -41.93 48.45
C TYR A 6 32.86 -40.43 48.44
N SER A 7 33.79 -40.07 49.32
CA SER A 7 34.55 -38.83 49.34
C SER A 7 35.91 -39.11 48.70
N TRP A 8 36.42 -38.20 47.86
CA TRP A 8 37.86 -37.96 47.80
C TRP A 8 38.20 -36.56 47.27
N LEU A 9 39.20 -35.96 47.93
CA LEU A 9 39.78 -34.63 47.82
C LEU A 9 40.33 -34.31 46.41
N ASP A 10 40.35 -33.03 45.99
CA ASP A 10 41.60 -32.25 46.02
C ASP A 10 41.35 -30.76 45.73
N SER A 11 42.27 -29.99 46.27
CA SER A 11 42.29 -28.59 46.60
C SER A 11 42.83 -27.78 45.42
N ARG A 12 42.10 -26.73 45.02
CA ARG A 12 42.63 -25.41 44.61
C ARG A 12 41.47 -24.56 44.05
N ARG A 13 41.03 -23.57 44.83
CA ARG A 13 40.34 -22.39 44.26
C ARG A 13 41.39 -21.57 43.50
N PRO A 14 41.04 -21.09 42.31
CA PRO A 14 40.98 -19.64 42.18
C PRO A 14 39.67 -19.17 41.54
N GLN A 15 39.11 -18.12 42.16
CA GLN A 15 38.36 -17.01 41.58
C GLN A 15 37.33 -17.33 40.48
N SER A 16 36.06 -17.21 40.85
CA SER A 16 34.91 -17.06 39.96
C SER A 16 35.15 -15.99 38.89
N PRO A 17 34.61 -16.15 37.68
CA PRO A 17 33.92 -15.06 37.02
C PRO A 17 32.42 -15.34 37.03
N ALA A 18 31.70 -14.26 37.31
CA ALA A 18 30.26 -14.13 37.41
C ALA A 18 29.48 -14.94 36.35
N ALA A 19 28.42 -15.60 36.83
CA ALA A 19 27.27 -15.93 36.00
C ALA A 19 26.80 -14.64 35.32
N SER A 20 27.02 -14.52 34.02
CA SER A 20 26.34 -13.52 33.23
C SER A 20 24.87 -13.89 33.23
N GLU A 21 24.06 -13.15 33.98
CA GLU A 21 22.64 -13.01 33.70
C GLU A 21 22.48 -12.56 32.24
N GLN A 22 22.39 -13.52 31.33
CA GLN A 22 21.78 -13.27 30.04
C GLN A 22 20.29 -13.03 30.33
N LYS A 23 19.96 -11.78 30.65
CA LYS A 23 18.60 -11.26 30.53
C LYS A 23 18.19 -11.53 29.08
N TYR A 24 17.39 -12.57 28.90
CA TYR A 24 16.71 -12.85 27.65
C TYR A 24 15.78 -11.65 27.37
N LYS A 25 16.30 -10.67 26.63
CA LYS A 25 15.54 -9.51 26.19
C LYS A 25 14.66 -10.01 25.05
N MET A 26 13.36 -10.13 25.32
CA MET A 26 12.35 -10.33 24.26
C MET A 26 12.60 -9.28 23.15
N PRO A 27 12.50 -9.65 21.86
CA PRO A 27 12.75 -8.71 20.77
C PRO A 27 11.75 -7.55 20.86
N ALA A 28 12.23 -6.33 20.61
CA ALA A 28 11.39 -5.14 20.56
C ALA A 28 10.47 -5.19 19.33
N GLU A 29 9.31 -5.86 19.45
CA GLU A 29 8.30 -5.95 18.38
C GLU A 29 7.36 -4.72 18.28
N THR A 30 7.57 -3.66 19.06
CA THR A 30 6.51 -2.65 19.29
C THR A 30 6.73 -1.28 18.64
N SER A 31 7.88 -1.01 18.01
CA SER A 31 8.15 0.33 17.45
C SER A 31 7.75 0.49 15.98
N ALA A 32 7.83 -0.54 15.14
CA ALA A 32 7.52 -0.43 13.70
C ALA A 32 6.03 -0.56 13.39
N LYS A 33 5.27 -1.30 14.21
CA LYS A 33 3.81 -1.46 14.05
C LYS A 33 3.02 -0.20 14.40
N LYS A 34 3.56 0.66 15.29
CA LYS A 34 2.86 1.85 15.80
C LYS A 34 2.76 2.99 14.75
N PRO A 35 3.83 3.34 14.00
CA PRO A 35 3.73 4.27 12.87
C PRO A 35 2.77 3.79 11.78
N ALA A 36 2.76 2.50 11.45
CA ALA A 36 1.82 1.94 10.47
C ALA A 36 0.36 2.05 10.94
N LEU A 37 0.10 1.87 12.24
CA LEU A 37 -1.23 2.05 12.84
C LEU A 37 -1.69 3.52 12.77
N ASP A 38 -0.79 4.46 13.00
CA ASP A 38 -1.11 5.89 12.95
C ASP A 38 -1.43 6.33 11.50
N ALA A 39 -0.67 5.85 10.50
CA ALA A 39 -0.98 6.08 9.08
C ALA A 39 -2.37 5.54 8.71
N LYS A 40 -2.68 4.30 9.11
CA LYS A 40 -3.98 3.67 8.86
C LYS A 40 -5.13 4.47 9.48
N LYS A 41 -4.97 5.00 10.69
CA LYS A 41 -5.99 5.83 11.35
C LYS A 41 -6.28 7.11 10.56
N HIS A 42 -5.25 7.79 10.06
CA HIS A 42 -5.42 8.94 9.19
C HIS A 42 -6.12 8.57 7.87
N TYR A 43 -5.70 7.46 7.24
CA TYR A 43 -6.33 6.94 6.04
C TYR A 43 -7.82 6.62 6.23
N ASP A 44 -8.17 5.85 7.27
CA ASP A 44 -9.56 5.44 7.53
C ASP A 44 -10.46 6.67 7.78
N ARG A 45 -9.97 7.68 8.50
CA ARG A 45 -10.69 8.95 8.68
C ARG A 45 -10.81 9.72 7.36
N GLY A 46 -9.75 9.73 6.55
CA GLY A 46 -9.75 10.33 5.22
C GLY A 46 -10.80 9.72 4.31
N ARG A 47 -10.96 8.38 4.36
CA ARG A 47 -11.99 7.64 3.61
C ARG A 47 -13.41 8.07 4.01
N VAL A 48 -13.68 8.22 5.31
CA VAL A 48 -14.98 8.71 5.79
C VAL A 48 -15.29 10.13 5.27
N PHE A 49 -14.29 11.02 5.22
CA PHE A 49 -14.51 12.35 4.63
C PHE A 49 -14.68 12.31 3.12
N TYR A 50 -13.96 11.42 2.44
CA TYR A 50 -14.08 11.21 0.99
C TYR A 50 -15.49 10.74 0.61
N GLU A 51 -16.02 9.74 1.32
CA GLU A 51 -17.38 9.23 1.14
C GLU A 51 -18.47 10.29 1.37
N LYS A 52 -18.18 11.27 2.25
CA LYS A 52 -19.06 12.44 2.50
C LYS A 52 -18.88 13.57 1.49
N GLY A 53 -18.01 13.42 0.48
CA GLY A 53 -17.70 14.46 -0.50
C GLY A 53 -16.83 15.60 0.02
N HIS A 54 -16.29 15.50 1.24
CA HIS A 54 -15.41 16.51 1.84
C HIS A 54 -13.96 16.32 1.36
N LEU A 55 -13.73 16.54 0.06
CA LEU A 55 -12.48 16.19 -0.61
C LEU A 55 -11.26 16.91 -0.04
N ARG A 56 -11.40 18.16 0.45
CA ARG A 56 -10.30 18.90 1.07
C ARG A 56 -9.80 18.24 2.36
N ASP A 57 -10.71 17.77 3.21
CA ASP A 57 -10.36 17.07 4.44
C ASP A 57 -9.79 15.68 4.17
N ALA A 58 -10.38 14.95 3.22
CA ALA A 58 -9.87 13.67 2.77
C ALA A 58 -8.43 13.78 2.26
N LYS A 59 -8.17 14.76 1.39
CA LYS A 59 -6.83 15.06 0.86
C LYS A 59 -5.81 15.34 1.95
N ARG A 60 -6.16 16.19 2.92
CA ARG A 60 -5.29 16.49 4.06
C ARG A 60 -4.98 15.23 4.86
N LEU A 61 -5.99 14.41 5.16
CA LEU A 61 -5.82 13.19 5.96
C LEU A 61 -5.03 12.09 5.23
N TYR A 62 -5.25 11.90 3.93
CA TYR A 62 -4.39 11.02 3.13
C TYR A 62 -2.95 11.55 3.07
N GLY A 63 -2.76 12.87 2.98
CA GLY A 63 -1.43 13.49 3.10
C GLY A 63 -0.75 13.21 4.43
N GLU A 64 -1.46 13.30 5.56
CA GLU A 64 -0.93 12.91 6.88
C GLU A 64 -0.58 11.42 6.95
N ALA A 65 -1.44 10.54 6.40
CA ALA A 65 -1.12 9.11 6.32
C ALA A 65 0.20 8.88 5.55
N LEU A 66 0.39 9.59 4.43
CA LEU A 66 1.60 9.47 3.60
C LEU A 66 2.85 10.15 4.18
N LYS A 67 2.70 11.10 5.11
CA LYS A 67 3.84 11.62 5.89
C LYS A 67 4.36 10.58 6.87
N ILE A 68 3.47 9.78 7.45
CA ILE A 68 3.80 8.73 8.42
C ILE A 68 4.31 7.47 7.69
N ASP A 69 3.58 7.04 6.66
CA ASP A 69 3.95 5.93 5.79
C ASP A 69 3.90 6.36 4.31
N PRO A 70 5.04 6.80 3.74
CA PRO A 70 5.12 7.17 2.33
C PRO A 70 4.78 6.03 1.36
N GLY A 71 4.76 4.78 1.84
CA GLY A 71 4.46 3.58 1.08
C GLY A 71 2.99 3.15 1.14
N TYR A 72 2.11 3.88 1.83
CA TYR A 72 0.72 3.49 2.03
C TYR A 72 -0.08 3.55 0.71
N VAL A 73 -0.18 2.40 0.02
CA VAL A 73 -0.70 2.27 -1.35
C VAL A 73 -2.13 2.81 -1.49
N ASP A 74 -3.03 2.45 -0.58
CA ASP A 74 -4.43 2.88 -0.66
C ASP A 74 -4.58 4.41 -0.52
N ALA A 75 -3.71 5.04 0.28
CA ALA A 75 -3.69 6.49 0.47
C ALA A 75 -3.12 7.19 -0.78
N LEU A 76 -2.07 6.63 -1.41
CA LEU A 76 -1.57 7.11 -2.71
C LEU A 76 -2.67 7.05 -3.78
N ASN A 77 -3.38 5.92 -3.86
CA ASN A 77 -4.45 5.72 -4.83
C ASN A 77 -5.61 6.70 -4.61
N ASN A 78 -6.15 6.79 -3.40
CA ASN A 78 -7.28 7.67 -3.11
C ASN A 78 -6.91 9.16 -3.21
N LEU A 79 -5.68 9.53 -2.86
CA LEU A 79 -5.17 10.88 -3.07
C LEU A 79 -5.06 11.21 -4.57
N ALA A 80 -4.68 10.25 -5.41
CA ALA A 80 -4.65 10.42 -6.86
C ALA A 80 -6.06 10.67 -7.44
N VAL A 81 -7.08 9.95 -6.96
CA VAL A 81 -8.47 10.18 -7.35
C VAL A 81 -8.92 11.60 -7.01
N ILE A 82 -8.56 12.12 -5.82
CA ILE A 82 -8.83 13.52 -5.48
C ILE A 82 -8.10 14.48 -6.44
N TYR A 83 -6.85 14.21 -6.79
CA TYR A 83 -6.12 15.01 -7.77
C TYR A 83 -6.76 14.97 -9.17
N MET A 84 -7.39 13.85 -9.57
CA MET A 84 -8.18 13.78 -10.81
C MET A 84 -9.39 14.71 -10.75
N HIS A 85 -10.14 14.74 -9.64
CA HIS A 85 -11.24 15.68 -9.44
C HIS A 85 -10.78 17.15 -9.49
N GLU A 86 -9.58 17.44 -8.99
CA GLU A 86 -8.94 18.76 -9.07
C GLU A 86 -8.31 19.07 -10.44
N LYS A 87 -8.40 18.15 -11.42
CA LYS A 87 -7.73 18.24 -12.73
C LYS A 87 -6.20 18.35 -12.65
N ASN A 88 -5.61 17.98 -11.52
CA ASN A 88 -4.15 17.90 -11.34
C ASN A 88 -3.64 16.52 -11.76
N PHE A 89 -3.76 16.22 -13.05
CA PHE A 89 -3.43 14.91 -13.61
C PHE A 89 -1.96 14.52 -13.42
N SER A 90 -1.05 15.51 -13.41
CA SER A 90 0.38 15.26 -13.14
C SER A 90 0.61 14.73 -11.72
N ALA A 91 -0.09 15.27 -10.71
CA ALA A 91 0.00 14.75 -9.35
C ALA A 91 -0.69 13.39 -9.21
N ALA A 92 -1.84 13.18 -9.86
CA ALA A 92 -2.52 11.89 -9.88
C ALA A 92 -1.60 10.80 -10.45
N GLN A 93 -1.05 11.03 -11.64
CA GLN A 93 -0.14 10.11 -12.32
C GLN A 93 1.05 9.73 -11.44
N ARG A 94 1.75 10.70 -10.83
CA ARG A 94 2.90 10.42 -9.95
C ARG A 94 2.55 9.53 -8.76
N ASN A 95 1.38 9.74 -8.13
CA ASN A 95 0.94 8.93 -7.00
C ASN A 95 0.59 7.51 -7.44
N LEU A 96 -0.11 7.35 -8.57
CA LEU A 96 -0.48 6.04 -9.10
C LEU A 96 0.74 5.23 -9.56
N GLU A 97 1.68 5.86 -10.25
CA GLU A 97 2.94 5.20 -10.62
C GLU A 97 3.75 4.78 -9.40
N LYS A 98 3.73 5.57 -8.32
CA LYS A 98 4.35 5.18 -7.05
C LYS A 98 3.63 3.99 -6.42
N ALA A 99 2.29 4.00 -6.41
CA ALA A 99 1.47 2.90 -5.92
C ALA A 99 1.77 1.59 -6.68
N ILE A 100 1.88 1.66 -8.01
CA ILE A 100 2.26 0.52 -8.86
C ILE A 100 3.66 -0.01 -8.51
N ARG A 101 4.66 0.87 -8.33
CA ARG A 101 6.01 0.45 -7.95
C ARG A 101 6.05 -0.26 -6.60
N LEU A 102 5.21 0.16 -5.65
CA LEU A 102 5.16 -0.40 -4.30
C LEU A 102 4.38 -1.71 -4.24
N LYS A 103 3.27 -1.81 -4.98
CA LYS A 103 2.42 -3.00 -5.04
C LYS A 103 1.97 -3.26 -6.47
N PRO A 104 2.81 -3.91 -7.31
CA PRO A 104 2.52 -4.15 -8.72
C PRO A 104 1.31 -5.06 -8.97
N ALA A 105 0.86 -5.80 -7.94
CA ALA A 105 -0.29 -6.68 -7.98
C ALA A 105 -1.61 -5.98 -7.62
N ASP A 106 -1.59 -4.68 -7.29
CA ASP A 106 -2.81 -3.91 -7.03
C ASP A 106 -3.44 -3.43 -8.34
N VAL A 107 -4.74 -3.66 -8.53
CA VAL A 107 -5.44 -3.37 -9.79
C VAL A 107 -5.84 -1.91 -9.92
N ASP A 108 -6.25 -1.28 -8.81
CA ASP A 108 -6.84 0.07 -8.79
C ASP A 108 -5.89 1.12 -9.39
N PRO A 109 -4.57 1.11 -9.09
CA PRO A 109 -3.66 2.11 -9.66
C PRO A 109 -3.52 2.03 -11.19
N TYR A 110 -3.60 0.83 -11.77
CA TYR A 110 -3.55 0.68 -13.23
C TYR A 110 -4.84 1.18 -13.87
N TYR A 111 -5.99 0.86 -13.28
CA TYR A 111 -7.29 1.34 -13.78
C TYR A 111 -7.35 2.87 -13.72
N ASN A 112 -6.98 3.46 -12.59
CA ASN A 112 -6.97 4.91 -12.42
C ASN A 112 -5.97 5.60 -13.37
N LEU A 113 -4.82 5.00 -13.69
CA LEU A 113 -3.93 5.51 -14.74
C LEU A 113 -4.58 5.47 -16.12
N ALA A 114 -5.35 4.41 -16.42
CA ALA A 114 -6.09 4.33 -17.67
C ALA A 114 -7.08 5.50 -17.80
N CYS A 115 -7.81 5.83 -16.73
CA CYS A 115 -8.70 6.99 -16.68
C CYS A 115 -7.93 8.31 -16.82
N VAL A 116 -6.81 8.50 -16.11
CA VAL A 116 -5.97 9.70 -16.24
C VAL A 116 -5.51 9.91 -17.69
N PHE A 117 -5.00 8.87 -18.34
CA PHE A 117 -4.54 8.98 -19.73
C PHE A 117 -5.69 9.18 -20.72
N ALA A 118 -6.84 8.57 -20.48
CA ALA A 118 -8.04 8.81 -21.28
C ALA A 118 -8.46 10.27 -21.22
N ILE A 119 -8.59 10.85 -20.01
CA ILE A 119 -8.97 12.26 -19.83
C ILE A 119 -7.97 13.21 -20.52
N LYS A 120 -6.68 12.87 -20.51
CA LYS A 120 -5.61 13.63 -21.20
C LYS A 120 -5.60 13.45 -22.72
N GLY A 121 -6.43 12.55 -23.28
CA GLY A 121 -6.44 12.21 -24.71
C GLY A 121 -5.29 11.29 -25.16
N GLU A 122 -4.53 10.72 -24.22
CA GLU A 122 -3.43 9.81 -24.49
C GLU A 122 -3.95 8.36 -24.66
N ILE A 123 -4.75 8.13 -25.71
CA ILE A 123 -5.54 6.91 -25.92
C ILE A 123 -4.70 5.63 -25.84
N SER A 124 -3.55 5.57 -26.51
CA SER A 124 -2.70 4.36 -26.52
C SER A 124 -2.18 3.99 -25.13
N LYS A 125 -1.83 4.98 -24.29
CA LYS A 125 -1.39 4.71 -22.90
C LYS A 125 -2.56 4.26 -22.04
N SER A 126 -3.73 4.89 -22.23
CA SER A 126 -4.95 4.49 -21.52
C SER A 126 -5.27 3.01 -21.79
N LEU A 127 -5.30 2.59 -23.05
CA LEU A 127 -5.59 1.21 -23.45
C LEU A 127 -4.55 0.22 -22.89
N SER A 128 -3.27 0.58 -22.90
CA SER A 128 -2.20 -0.24 -22.31
C SER A 128 -2.43 -0.50 -20.83
N HIS A 129 -2.73 0.54 -20.05
CA HIS A 129 -3.01 0.42 -18.62
C HIS A 129 -4.34 -0.31 -18.34
N LEU A 130 -5.37 -0.05 -19.14
CA LEU A 130 -6.66 -0.74 -19.03
C LEU A 130 -6.52 -2.24 -19.29
N LYS A 131 -5.77 -2.61 -20.34
CA LYS A 131 -5.46 -4.01 -20.65
C LYS A 131 -4.74 -4.69 -19.49
N LYS A 132 -3.79 -3.99 -18.86
CA LYS A 132 -3.11 -4.50 -17.67
C LYS A 132 -4.09 -4.71 -16.52
N ALA A 133 -4.95 -3.75 -16.21
CA ALA A 133 -5.95 -3.87 -15.16
C ALA A 133 -6.90 -5.06 -15.41
N VAL A 134 -7.44 -5.19 -16.63
CA VAL A 134 -8.32 -6.30 -17.02
C VAL A 134 -7.64 -7.67 -16.97
N SER A 135 -6.33 -7.74 -17.25
CA SER A 135 -5.57 -8.99 -17.12
C SER A 135 -5.41 -9.45 -15.68
N MET A 136 -5.51 -8.52 -14.72
CA MET A 136 -5.38 -8.79 -13.28
C MET A 136 -6.74 -9.09 -12.64
N ASP A 137 -7.75 -8.30 -12.99
CA ASP A 137 -9.13 -8.53 -12.58
C ASP A 137 -10.08 -8.32 -13.77
N ARG A 138 -10.77 -9.41 -14.15
CA ARG A 138 -11.73 -9.40 -15.26
C ARG A 138 -12.95 -8.52 -14.96
N SER A 139 -13.27 -8.26 -13.69
CA SER A 139 -14.40 -7.42 -13.28
C SER A 139 -14.25 -5.98 -13.77
N VAL A 140 -13.02 -5.51 -13.96
CA VAL A 140 -12.66 -4.18 -14.50
C VAL A 140 -13.35 -3.90 -15.84
N ARG A 141 -13.63 -4.94 -16.64
CA ARG A 141 -14.39 -4.80 -17.90
C ARG A 141 -15.73 -4.10 -17.69
N GLN A 142 -16.45 -4.45 -16.62
CA GLN A 142 -17.76 -3.89 -16.33
C GLN A 142 -17.67 -2.42 -15.90
N TRP A 143 -16.62 -2.07 -15.14
CA TRP A 143 -16.35 -0.69 -14.74
C TRP A 143 -16.03 0.16 -15.96
N ALA A 144 -15.13 -0.32 -16.81
CA ALA A 144 -14.66 0.39 -18.00
C ALA A 144 -15.77 0.70 -19.01
N GLN A 145 -16.76 -0.19 -19.13
CA GLN A 145 -17.93 0.02 -20.00
C GLN A 145 -18.87 1.13 -19.50
N LYS A 146 -18.85 1.45 -18.20
CA LYS A 146 -19.76 2.40 -17.56
C LYS A 146 -19.08 3.73 -17.23
N ASP A 147 -17.79 3.71 -16.96
CA ASP A 147 -17.02 4.87 -16.52
C ASP A 147 -16.88 5.95 -17.61
N ALA A 148 -17.33 7.16 -17.30
CA ALA A 148 -17.34 8.29 -18.21
C ALA A 148 -15.93 8.77 -18.57
N ASP A 149 -14.93 8.56 -17.70
CA ASP A 149 -13.54 8.94 -17.96
C ASP A 149 -12.97 8.21 -19.18
N LEU A 150 -13.51 7.03 -19.51
CA LEU A 150 -13.09 6.19 -20.62
C LEU A 150 -13.96 6.38 -21.89
N ASN A 151 -14.88 7.35 -21.92
CA ASN A 151 -15.77 7.54 -23.08
C ASN A 151 -15.03 7.72 -24.41
N ASN A 152 -13.91 8.46 -24.39
CA ASN A 152 -13.13 8.74 -25.60
C ASN A 152 -12.28 7.56 -26.07
N VAL A 153 -12.07 6.52 -25.25
CA VAL A 153 -11.35 5.30 -25.66
C VAL A 153 -12.28 4.23 -26.24
N ARG A 154 -13.60 4.30 -25.97
CA ARG A 154 -14.54 3.22 -26.35
C ARG A 154 -14.68 2.97 -27.84
N GLY A 155 -14.36 3.97 -28.66
CA GLY A 155 -14.38 3.86 -30.12
C GLY A 155 -13.21 3.04 -30.69
N ALA A 156 -12.12 2.87 -29.92
CA ALA A 156 -10.94 2.18 -30.40
C ALA A 156 -11.21 0.66 -30.58
N PRO A 157 -10.74 0.02 -31.67
CA PRO A 157 -10.85 -1.42 -31.84
C PRO A 157 -10.22 -2.20 -30.68
N GLU A 158 -9.04 -1.76 -30.22
CA GLU A 158 -8.34 -2.38 -29.08
C GLU A 158 -9.15 -2.29 -27.79
N PHE A 159 -9.94 -1.22 -27.58
CA PHE A 159 -10.86 -1.17 -26.45
C PHE A 159 -11.82 -2.36 -26.53
N LYS A 160 -12.54 -2.54 -27.65
CA LYS A 160 -13.50 -3.64 -27.83
C LYS A 160 -12.90 -5.01 -27.53
N ASP A 161 -11.65 -5.24 -27.91
CA ASP A 161 -10.94 -6.48 -27.62
C ASP A 161 -10.62 -6.66 -26.12
N ILE A 162 -10.27 -5.57 -25.42
CA ILE A 162 -9.99 -5.60 -23.97
C ILE A 162 -11.26 -5.96 -23.17
N ILE A 163 -12.43 -5.47 -23.58
CA ILE A 163 -13.69 -5.61 -22.82
C ILE A 163 -14.54 -6.81 -23.23
N ARG A 164 -14.11 -7.57 -24.24
CA ARG A 164 -14.77 -8.79 -24.70
C ARG A 164 -14.78 -9.90 -23.65
#